data_AF-A0A1H2TYK3-F1
#
_entry.id   AF-A0A1H2TYK3-F1
#
_cell.length_a   1.000
_cell.length_b   1.000
_cell.length_c   1.000
_cell.angle_alpha   90.00
_cell.angle_beta   90.00
_cell.angle_gamma   90.00
#
_symmetry.space_group_name_H-M   'P 1'
#
loop_
_entity.id
_entity.type
_entity.pdbx_description
1 polymer ?
#
loop_
_entity_poly.entity_id
_entity_poly.type
_entity_poly.pdbx_seq_one_letter_code
_entity_poly.pdbx_strand_id
1 'polypeptide(L)'
;MTGTGLRVLTCAVVVTALIVAVDAPPETGLDTVVSDFTAGLSPRQVYHRPQPGDLTAAATGFAATLDRRRTTDFTKLGFSVRDGTDPATGRPYTIAVNERAWGMYVIDRSAPPSVAVEVPHPASDLRTELIGVDLFRREPGAVLLVAGTHRKAADVAHEPESVFHTVATVLARRGLAQVQLHGFDDQNLPATDIVLSSGIGVAGETAWKTANRLAAGGFAVCRAWREGCDGLEGMTNMQGEMAAAAGTVFLHVEMSRTVRESPARRADAVRALSEAE
;
A
#
# COMPACT_ATOMS: atom_id res chain seq x y z
N MET A 1 -65.94 35.08 -51.13
CA MET A 1 -66.49 33.91 -50.42
C MET A 1 -65.43 32.81 -50.46
N THR A 2 -64.34 32.99 -49.71
CA THR A 2 -64.01 32.26 -48.46
C THR A 2 -63.82 30.76 -48.68
N GLY A 3 -62.59 30.37 -49.04
CA GLY A 3 -62.12 28.98 -49.01
C GLY A 3 -61.49 28.68 -47.64
N THR A 4 -62.07 27.73 -46.93
CA THR A 4 -61.64 27.31 -45.58
C THR A 4 -60.67 26.13 -45.73
N GLY A 5 -59.38 26.35 -45.47
CA GLY A 5 -58.37 25.29 -45.41
C GLY A 5 -58.37 24.62 -44.03
N LEU A 6 -58.64 23.32 -43.98
CA LEU A 6 -58.57 22.50 -42.79
C LEU A 6 -57.11 22.10 -42.54
N ARG A 7 -56.47 22.65 -41.50
CA ARG A 7 -55.15 22.22 -41.02
C ARG A 7 -55.33 21.06 -40.04
N VAL A 8 -54.84 19.87 -40.39
CA VAL A 8 -54.71 18.73 -39.48
C VAL A 8 -53.45 18.94 -38.65
N LEU A 9 -53.60 19.05 -37.32
CA LEU A 9 -52.49 19.15 -36.38
C LEU A 9 -52.13 17.72 -35.93
N THR A 10 -50.96 17.21 -36.33
CA THR A 10 -50.44 15.92 -35.86
C THR A 10 -49.75 16.12 -34.52
N CYS A 11 -50.37 15.71 -33.41
CA CYS A 11 -49.71 15.65 -32.10
C CYS A 11 -48.74 14.45 -32.06
N ALA A 12 -47.43 14.72 -32.10
CA ALA A 12 -46.41 13.73 -31.79
C ALA A 12 -46.33 13.54 -30.27
N VAL A 13 -46.72 12.36 -29.77
CA VAL A 13 -46.48 11.95 -28.38
C VAL A 13 -45.04 11.47 -28.28
N VAL A 14 -44.20 12.26 -27.61
CA VAL A 14 -42.84 11.84 -27.23
C VAL A 14 -42.95 11.04 -25.93
N VAL A 15 -42.77 9.73 -26.01
CA VAL A 15 -42.65 8.86 -24.83
C VAL A 15 -41.20 8.89 -24.38
N THR A 16 -40.90 9.69 -23.37
CA THR A 16 -39.58 9.67 -22.71
C THR A 16 -39.54 8.48 -21.76
N ALA A 17 -38.84 7.41 -22.15
CA ALA A 17 -38.56 6.30 -21.25
C ALA A 17 -37.58 6.77 -20.16
N LEU A 18 -38.06 6.89 -18.91
CA LEU A 18 -37.20 7.00 -17.75
C LEU A 18 -36.48 5.65 -17.57
N ILE A 19 -35.20 5.59 -17.93
CA ILE A 19 -34.34 4.51 -17.46
C ILE A 19 -34.05 4.84 -15.99
N VAL A 20 -34.74 4.14 -15.09
CA VAL A 20 -34.35 4.11 -13.68
C VAL A 20 -33.03 3.35 -13.63
N ALA A 21 -31.92 4.07 -13.48
CA ALA A 21 -30.64 3.46 -13.17
C ALA A 21 -30.83 2.71 -11.84
N VAL A 22 -30.78 1.38 -11.91
CA VAL A 22 -30.59 0.57 -10.70
C VAL A 22 -29.20 0.93 -10.22
N ASP A 23 -29.09 1.64 -9.10
CA ASP A 23 -27.80 1.93 -8.49
C ASP A 23 -27.05 0.61 -8.36
N ALA A 24 -25.91 0.51 -9.05
CA ALA A 24 -24.98 -0.57 -8.80
C ALA A 24 -24.65 -0.55 -7.29
N PRO A 25 -24.54 -1.71 -6.63
CA PRO A 25 -24.10 -1.73 -5.24
C PRO A 25 -22.79 -0.92 -5.13
N PRO A 26 -22.63 -0.11 -4.06
CA PRO A 26 -21.44 0.73 -3.92
C PRO A 26 -20.20 -0.14 -4.06
N GLU A 27 -19.26 0.28 -4.92
CA GLU A 27 -18.01 -0.46 -5.10
C GLU A 27 -17.32 -0.61 -3.73
N THR A 28 -16.90 -1.83 -3.40
CA THR A 28 -16.21 -2.13 -2.14
C THR A 28 -14.96 -1.27 -2.02
N GLY A 29 -14.83 -0.52 -0.92
CA GLY A 29 -13.68 0.35 -0.66
C GLY A 29 -12.35 -0.42 -0.58
N LEU A 30 -11.26 0.23 -0.99
CA LEU A 30 -9.93 -0.39 -1.00
C LEU A 30 -9.49 -0.86 0.40
N ASP A 31 -9.84 -0.11 1.45
CA ASP A 31 -9.64 -0.47 2.85
C ASP A 31 -10.34 -1.79 3.22
N THR A 32 -11.56 -2.01 2.73
CA THR A 32 -12.28 -3.27 2.95
C THR A 32 -11.61 -4.41 2.19
N VAL A 33 -11.23 -4.20 0.92
CA VAL A 33 -10.51 -5.20 0.11
C VAL A 33 -9.20 -5.64 0.78
N VAL A 34 -8.42 -4.69 1.31
CA VAL A 34 -7.17 -4.98 2.01
C VAL A 34 -7.44 -5.66 3.35
N SER A 35 -8.43 -5.20 4.12
CA SER A 35 -8.78 -5.79 5.41
C SER A 35 -9.29 -7.24 5.29
N ASP A 36 -10.11 -7.52 4.28
CA ASP A 36 -10.61 -8.87 4.02
C ASP A 36 -9.48 -9.82 3.63
N PHE A 37 -8.52 -9.34 2.83
CA PHE A 37 -7.33 -10.10 2.48
C PHE A 37 -6.46 -10.41 3.71
N THR A 38 -6.21 -9.42 4.57
CA THR A 38 -5.32 -9.58 5.73
C THR A 38 -6.00 -10.36 6.87
N ALA A 39 -7.32 -10.31 7.00
CA ALA A 39 -8.10 -11.10 7.96
C ALA A 39 -8.00 -12.61 7.71
N GLY A 40 -7.73 -13.02 6.46
CA GLY A 40 -7.50 -14.43 6.10
C GLY A 40 -6.13 -14.98 6.50
N LEU A 41 -5.20 -14.13 6.94
CA LEU A 41 -3.84 -14.56 7.26
C LEU A 41 -3.78 -15.29 8.60
N SER A 42 -2.97 -16.35 8.65
CA SER A 42 -2.88 -17.23 9.82
C SER A 42 -1.44 -17.62 10.10
N PRO A 43 -1.02 -17.70 11.38
CA PRO A 43 0.31 -18.19 11.74
C PRO A 43 0.55 -19.65 11.35
N ARG A 44 -0.50 -20.40 10.98
CA ARG A 44 -0.43 -21.80 10.54
C ARG A 44 -0.64 -21.97 9.04
N GLN A 45 -0.79 -20.89 8.29
CA GLN A 45 -0.98 -20.99 6.85
C GLN A 45 0.24 -21.63 6.18
N VAL A 46 0.01 -22.37 5.09
CA VAL A 46 1.09 -22.88 4.27
C VAL A 46 1.62 -21.72 3.43
N TYR A 47 2.91 -21.40 3.59
CA TYR A 47 3.61 -20.48 2.71
C TYR A 47 4.43 -21.28 1.71
N HIS A 48 4.04 -21.22 0.43
CA HIS A 48 4.78 -21.87 -0.65
C HIS A 48 5.98 -21.01 -1.00
N ARG A 49 7.18 -21.39 -0.59
CA ARG A 49 8.40 -20.64 -0.94
C ARG A 49 8.57 -20.58 -2.47
N PRO A 50 8.71 -19.37 -3.05
CA PRO A 50 8.96 -19.22 -4.49
C PRO A 50 10.25 -19.92 -4.91
N GLN A 51 10.28 -20.46 -6.12
CA GLN A 51 11.52 -20.91 -6.75
C GLN A 51 12.22 -19.73 -7.46
N PRO A 52 13.52 -19.83 -7.79
CA PRO A 52 14.23 -18.75 -8.50
C PRO A 52 13.55 -18.30 -9.81
N GLY A 53 12.94 -19.24 -10.53
CA GLY A 53 12.13 -18.94 -11.73
C GLY A 53 10.88 -18.12 -11.42
N ASP A 54 10.23 -18.39 -10.28
CA ASP A 54 9.05 -17.63 -9.82
C ASP A 54 9.45 -16.19 -9.47
N LEU A 55 10.57 -15.99 -8.78
CA LEU A 55 11.07 -14.66 -8.44
C LEU A 55 11.40 -13.84 -9.70
N THR A 56 12.03 -14.47 -10.70
CA THR A 56 12.32 -13.83 -11.99
C THR A 56 11.05 -13.44 -12.73
N ALA A 57 10.06 -14.33 -12.77
CA ALA A 57 8.76 -14.07 -13.39
C ALA A 57 7.97 -13.00 -12.61
N ALA A 58 8.09 -12.96 -11.28
CA ALA A 58 7.42 -11.97 -10.44
C ALA A 58 8.01 -10.59 -10.68
N ALA A 59 9.35 -10.45 -10.72
CA ALA A 59 10.02 -9.20 -11.03
C ALA A 59 9.61 -8.67 -12.41
N THR A 60 9.62 -9.54 -13.43
CA THR A 60 9.27 -9.21 -14.82
C THR A 60 7.79 -8.85 -14.95
N GLY A 61 6.92 -9.66 -14.36
CA GLY A 61 5.47 -9.48 -14.36
C GLY A 61 5.05 -8.20 -13.65
N PHE A 62 5.61 -7.94 -12.47
CA PHE A 62 5.34 -6.72 -11.73
C PHE A 62 5.87 -5.48 -12.46
N ALA A 63 7.11 -5.49 -12.98
CA ALA A 63 7.66 -4.38 -13.74
C ALA A 63 6.82 -4.03 -14.98
N ALA A 64 6.37 -5.03 -15.74
CA ALA A 64 5.48 -4.80 -16.88
C ALA A 64 4.11 -4.26 -16.44
N THR A 65 3.54 -4.77 -15.35
CA THR A 65 2.29 -4.24 -14.78
C THR A 65 2.45 -2.79 -14.35
N LEU A 66 3.55 -2.45 -13.66
CA LEU A 66 3.90 -1.08 -13.27
C LEU A 66 3.96 -0.15 -14.50
N ASP A 67 4.58 -0.60 -15.59
CA ASP A 67 4.69 0.13 -16.87
C ASP A 67 3.39 0.14 -17.71
N ARG A 68 2.29 -0.40 -17.20
CA ARG A 68 1.02 -0.60 -17.94
C ARG A 68 1.18 -1.44 -19.21
N ARG A 69 2.20 -2.29 -19.27
CA ARG A 69 2.43 -3.22 -20.37
C ARG A 69 1.70 -4.53 -20.10
N ARG A 70 1.15 -5.12 -21.16
CA ARG A 70 0.56 -6.46 -21.08
C ARG A 70 1.67 -7.48 -20.83
N THR A 71 1.52 -8.27 -19.79
CA THR A 71 2.34 -9.45 -19.50
C THR A 71 1.43 -10.56 -18.99
N THR A 72 1.82 -11.80 -19.26
CA THR A 72 1.14 -12.97 -18.68
C THR A 72 1.91 -13.53 -17.48
N ASP A 73 3.12 -13.05 -17.20
CA ASP A 73 4.00 -13.69 -16.22
C ASP A 73 3.47 -13.58 -14.80
N PHE A 74 2.88 -12.44 -14.44
CA PHE A 74 2.25 -12.28 -13.14
C PHE A 74 1.03 -13.19 -12.99
N THR A 75 0.22 -13.31 -14.03
CA THR A 75 -0.94 -14.23 -14.05
C THR A 75 -0.54 -15.70 -14.05
N LYS A 76 0.55 -16.09 -14.74
CA LYS A 76 1.10 -17.46 -14.72
C LYS A 76 1.53 -17.88 -13.31
N LEU A 77 1.99 -16.92 -12.50
CA LEU A 77 2.30 -17.11 -11.09
C LEU A 77 1.06 -17.22 -10.19
N GLY A 78 -0.15 -17.12 -10.76
CA GLY A 78 -1.41 -17.18 -10.04
C GLY A 78 -1.83 -15.85 -9.43
N PHE A 79 -1.28 -14.71 -9.90
CA PHE A 79 -1.84 -13.40 -9.53
C PHE A 79 -3.10 -13.11 -10.33
N SER A 80 -4.18 -12.79 -9.61
CA SER A 80 -5.35 -12.12 -10.17
C SER A 80 -5.07 -10.64 -10.27
N VAL A 81 -5.05 -10.10 -11.49
CA VAL A 81 -4.80 -8.67 -11.77
C VAL A 81 -6.08 -8.03 -12.27
N ARG A 82 -6.52 -6.94 -11.64
CA ARG A 82 -7.69 -6.17 -12.05
C ARG A 82 -7.47 -4.68 -11.83
N ASP A 83 -8.13 -3.88 -12.65
CA ASP A 83 -8.24 -2.44 -12.42
C ASP A 83 -9.47 -2.14 -11.55
N GLY A 84 -9.45 -0.98 -10.90
CA GLY A 84 -10.57 -0.48 -10.10
C GLY A 84 -10.44 1.02 -9.86
N THR A 85 -11.44 1.59 -9.20
CA THR A 85 -11.41 2.97 -8.72
C THR A 85 -11.56 2.95 -7.20
N ASP A 86 -10.72 3.67 -6.47
CA ASP A 86 -10.91 3.78 -5.02
C ASP A 86 -12.05 4.77 -4.75
N PRO A 87 -13.20 4.35 -4.20
CA PRO A 87 -14.37 5.22 -4.04
C PRO A 87 -14.10 6.38 -3.06
N ALA A 88 -13.12 6.25 -2.17
CA ALA A 88 -12.77 7.30 -1.22
C ALA A 88 -12.04 8.50 -1.88
N THR A 89 -11.32 8.25 -2.98
CA THR A 89 -10.48 9.26 -3.65
C THR A 89 -10.87 9.52 -5.10
N GLY A 90 -11.65 8.62 -5.72
CA GLY A 90 -11.93 8.61 -7.16
C GLY A 90 -10.72 8.24 -8.03
N ARG A 91 -9.59 7.86 -7.44
CA ARG A 91 -8.36 7.56 -8.17
C ARG A 91 -8.40 6.14 -8.76
N PRO A 92 -8.00 5.96 -10.03
CA PRO A 92 -7.87 4.64 -10.61
C PRO A 92 -6.67 3.90 -9.99
N TYR A 93 -6.80 2.59 -9.79
CA TYR A 93 -5.71 1.72 -9.35
C TYR A 93 -5.70 0.41 -10.15
N THR A 94 -4.54 -0.24 -10.19
CA THR A 94 -4.43 -1.66 -10.55
C THR A 94 -4.08 -2.45 -9.29
N ILE A 95 -4.80 -3.53 -9.02
CA ILE A 95 -4.49 -4.44 -7.92
C ILE A 95 -4.11 -5.81 -8.47
N ALA A 96 -3.07 -6.40 -7.90
CA ALA A 96 -2.63 -7.76 -8.15
C ALA A 96 -2.61 -8.54 -6.84
N VAL A 97 -3.34 -9.64 -6.75
CA VAL A 97 -3.45 -10.46 -5.53
C VAL A 97 -3.08 -11.90 -5.85
N ASN A 98 -2.28 -12.51 -4.98
CA ASN A 98 -1.94 -13.93 -5.09
C ASN A 98 -2.54 -14.72 -3.93
N GLU A 99 -3.42 -15.65 -4.26
CA GLU A 99 -4.10 -16.52 -3.28
C GLU A 99 -3.15 -17.55 -2.63
N ARG A 100 -1.92 -17.73 -3.16
CA ARG A 100 -0.88 -18.61 -2.59
C ARG A 100 0.03 -17.89 -1.59
N ALA A 101 -0.49 -16.86 -0.93
CA ALA A 101 0.18 -16.14 0.16
C ALA A 101 1.40 -15.28 -0.24
N TRP A 102 1.62 -15.01 -1.53
CA TRP A 102 2.77 -14.19 -1.97
C TRP A 102 2.57 -12.68 -1.81
N GLY A 103 1.32 -12.21 -1.76
CA GLY A 103 1.02 -10.81 -1.47
C GLY A 103 -0.14 -10.22 -2.25
N MET A 104 -0.44 -8.98 -1.87
CA MET A 104 -1.32 -8.05 -2.57
C MET A 104 -0.52 -6.79 -2.90
N TYR A 105 -0.63 -6.34 -4.15
CA TYR A 105 0.08 -5.16 -4.65
C TYR A 105 -0.93 -4.22 -5.31
N VAL A 106 -0.97 -2.97 -4.85
CA VAL A 106 -1.87 -1.95 -5.40
C VAL A 106 -1.02 -0.82 -5.99
N ILE A 107 -1.26 -0.51 -7.25
CA ILE A 107 -0.53 0.54 -7.98
C ILE A 107 -1.52 1.66 -8.27
N ASP A 108 -1.30 2.84 -7.70
CA ASP A 108 -2.06 4.00 -8.10
C ASP A 108 -1.76 4.36 -9.56
N ARG A 109 -2.81 4.64 -10.31
CA ARG A 109 -2.75 4.95 -11.73
C ARG A 109 -3.02 6.42 -12.01
N SER A 110 -3.23 7.24 -10.97
CA SER A 110 -3.49 8.67 -11.12
C SER A 110 -2.24 9.51 -11.42
N ALA A 111 -1.04 9.02 -11.06
CA ALA A 111 0.24 9.66 -11.31
C ALA A 111 1.35 8.62 -11.59
N PRO A 112 2.53 9.03 -12.10
CA PRO A 112 3.70 8.13 -12.20
C PRO A 112 4.09 7.56 -10.83
N PRO A 113 4.66 6.33 -10.77
CA PRO A 113 5.06 5.71 -9.50
C PRO A 113 6.00 6.60 -8.69
N SER A 114 5.65 6.88 -7.43
CA SER A 114 6.31 7.90 -6.60
C SER A 114 6.96 7.33 -5.32
N VAL A 115 6.22 6.48 -4.60
CA VAL A 115 6.66 5.90 -3.32
C VAL A 115 6.14 4.47 -3.18
N ALA A 116 6.94 3.60 -2.58
CA ALA A 116 6.52 2.27 -2.17
C ALA A 116 6.11 2.30 -0.69
N VAL A 117 4.87 1.90 -0.40
CA VAL A 117 4.33 1.75 0.96
C VAL A 117 4.27 0.26 1.26
N GLU A 118 4.96 -0.18 2.30
CA GLU A 118 5.18 -1.59 2.57
C GLU A 118 4.57 -1.99 3.91
N VAL A 119 3.75 -3.04 3.89
CA VAL A 119 3.09 -3.63 5.05
C VAL A 119 3.49 -5.11 5.14
N PRO A 120 4.66 -5.42 5.72
CA PRO A 120 5.17 -6.79 5.78
C PRO A 120 4.44 -7.67 6.81
N HIS A 121 3.79 -7.08 7.82
CA HIS A 121 3.22 -7.80 8.97
C HIS A 121 1.75 -7.45 9.29
N PRO A 122 0.82 -7.32 8.33
CA PRO A 122 -0.52 -6.76 8.57
C PRO A 122 -1.36 -7.49 9.64
N ALA A 123 -1.19 -8.81 9.80
CA ALA A 123 -1.91 -9.61 10.79
C ALA A 123 -1.15 -9.83 12.12
N SER A 124 0.05 -9.27 12.26
CA SER A 124 0.84 -9.31 13.50
C SER A 124 0.98 -7.92 14.09
N ASP A 125 1.28 -6.95 13.24
CA ASP A 125 1.42 -5.56 13.57
C ASP A 125 0.10 -4.88 13.23
N LEU A 126 -0.94 -5.24 14.01
CA LEU A 126 -2.33 -4.94 13.70
C LEU A 126 -2.55 -3.47 13.29
N ARG A 127 -3.40 -3.24 12.29
CA ARG A 127 -3.78 -1.94 11.73
C ARG A 127 -2.73 -1.27 10.85
N THR A 128 -1.54 -1.85 10.67
CA THR A 128 -0.56 -1.35 9.69
C THR A 128 -1.11 -1.40 8.26
N GLU A 129 -2.01 -2.33 7.95
CA GLU A 129 -2.71 -2.42 6.67
C GLU A 129 -3.61 -1.21 6.39
N LEU A 130 -4.30 -0.68 7.42
CA LEU A 130 -5.12 0.51 7.29
C LEU A 130 -4.27 1.76 7.10
N ILE A 131 -3.17 1.86 7.86
CA ILE A 131 -2.20 2.96 7.72
C ILE A 131 -1.58 2.94 6.31
N GLY A 132 -1.26 1.75 5.79
CA GLY A 132 -0.76 1.58 4.43
C GLY A 132 -1.74 2.04 3.36
N VAL A 133 -3.03 1.71 3.51
CA VAL A 133 -4.10 2.21 2.60
C VAL A 133 -4.25 3.72 2.69
N ASP A 134 -4.24 4.29 3.90
CA ASP A 134 -4.38 5.73 4.09
C ASP A 134 -3.18 6.51 3.51
N LEU A 135 -1.96 5.99 3.66
CA LEU A 135 -0.77 6.58 3.05
C LEU A 135 -0.80 6.46 1.52
N PHE A 136 -1.21 5.30 0.98
CA PHE A 136 -1.42 5.11 -0.46
C PHE A 136 -2.43 6.11 -1.04
N ARG A 137 -3.54 6.36 -0.33
CA ARG A 137 -4.57 7.33 -0.74
C ARG A 137 -4.05 8.76 -0.74
N ARG A 138 -3.15 9.08 0.19
CA ARG A 138 -2.59 10.42 0.33
C ARG A 138 -1.52 10.74 -0.70
N GLU A 139 -0.81 9.73 -1.20
CA GLU A 139 0.30 9.89 -2.13
C GLU A 139 -0.10 9.50 -3.56
N PRO A 140 -0.28 10.46 -4.49
CA PRO A 140 -0.45 10.14 -5.90
C PRO A 140 0.75 9.37 -6.44
N GLY A 141 0.49 8.30 -7.18
CA GLY A 141 1.50 7.40 -7.71
C GLY A 141 2.03 6.37 -6.71
N ALA A 142 1.49 6.30 -5.49
CA ALA A 142 1.95 5.31 -4.52
C ALA A 142 1.74 3.87 -5.01
N VAL A 143 2.61 2.98 -4.55
CA VAL A 143 2.53 1.55 -4.73
C VAL A 143 2.47 0.88 -3.36
N LEU A 144 1.33 0.28 -3.02
CA LEU A 144 1.13 -0.43 -1.76
C LEU A 144 1.50 -1.91 -1.91
N LEU A 145 2.36 -2.42 -1.03
CA LEU A 145 2.75 -3.82 -0.93
C LEU A 145 2.23 -4.36 0.40
N VAL A 146 1.35 -5.34 0.37
CA VAL A 146 0.82 -6.02 1.55
C VAL A 146 1.26 -7.48 1.52
N ALA A 147 1.93 -7.94 2.57
CA ALA A 147 2.35 -9.33 2.67
C ALA A 147 1.14 -10.27 2.65
N GLY A 148 1.27 -11.37 1.90
CA GLY A 148 0.21 -12.39 1.81
C GLY A 148 0.33 -13.48 2.87
N THR A 149 1.20 -13.28 3.86
CA THR A 149 1.50 -14.29 4.88
C THR A 149 1.69 -13.68 6.25
N HIS A 150 1.28 -14.42 7.27
CA HIS A 150 1.56 -14.07 8.65
C HIS A 150 3.06 -14.27 8.93
N ARG A 151 3.71 -13.37 9.67
CA ARG A 151 5.17 -13.41 9.93
C ARG A 151 5.69 -14.73 10.50
N LYS A 152 4.88 -15.40 11.33
CA LYS A 152 5.18 -16.74 11.89
C LYS A 152 5.24 -17.85 10.84
N ALA A 153 4.55 -17.71 9.71
CA ALA A 153 4.61 -18.64 8.58
C ALA A 153 5.76 -18.29 7.64
N ALA A 154 5.95 -17.01 7.32
CA ALA A 154 7.16 -16.47 6.72
C ALA A 154 7.28 -14.97 7.02
N ASP A 155 8.45 -14.53 7.49
CA ASP A 155 8.75 -13.14 7.81
C ASP A 155 9.37 -12.47 6.59
N VAL A 156 8.55 -11.82 5.76
CA VAL A 156 8.99 -11.25 4.48
C VAL A 156 9.87 -10.01 4.62
N ALA A 157 9.91 -9.39 5.81
CA ALA A 157 10.85 -8.32 6.14
C ALA A 157 12.29 -8.86 6.34
N HIS A 158 12.42 -10.16 6.60
CA HIS A 158 13.69 -10.85 6.85
C HIS A 158 13.96 -12.01 5.87
N GLU A 159 13.15 -12.16 4.81
CA GLU A 159 13.26 -13.24 3.82
C GLU A 159 13.57 -12.66 2.42
N PRO A 160 14.84 -12.70 1.98
CA PRO A 160 15.25 -12.18 0.67
C PRO A 160 14.68 -12.99 -0.49
N GLU A 161 14.33 -14.26 -0.29
CA GLU A 161 13.74 -15.13 -1.31
C GLU A 161 12.19 -15.06 -1.31
N SER A 162 11.64 -13.88 -1.07
CA SER A 162 10.20 -13.62 -1.11
C SER A 162 9.79 -12.79 -2.34
N VAL A 163 8.55 -12.99 -2.79
CA VAL A 163 7.97 -12.12 -3.85
C VAL A 163 7.81 -10.69 -3.34
N PHE A 164 7.50 -10.51 -2.05
CA PHE A 164 7.46 -9.20 -1.41
C PHE A 164 8.80 -8.45 -1.55
N HIS A 165 9.92 -9.08 -1.16
CA HIS A 165 11.25 -8.51 -1.31
C HIS A 165 11.61 -8.25 -2.79
N THR A 166 11.23 -9.17 -3.68
CA THR A 166 11.44 -9.02 -5.12
C THR A 166 10.74 -7.78 -5.68
N VAL A 167 9.47 -7.57 -5.33
CA VAL A 167 8.68 -6.40 -5.77
C VAL A 167 9.25 -5.11 -5.19
N ALA A 168 9.58 -5.09 -3.89
CA ALA A 168 10.24 -3.95 -3.24
C ALA A 168 11.56 -3.58 -3.97
N THR A 169 12.37 -4.59 -4.32
CA THR A 169 13.61 -4.42 -5.08
C THR A 169 13.38 -3.83 -6.48
N VAL A 170 12.31 -4.23 -7.18
CA VAL A 170 11.97 -3.63 -8.49
C VAL A 170 11.67 -2.13 -8.35
N LEU A 171 10.98 -1.73 -7.29
CA LEU A 171 10.62 -0.33 -7.04
C LEU A 171 11.83 0.50 -6.62
N ALA A 172 12.65 0.00 -5.69
CA ALA A 172 13.88 0.67 -5.27
C ALA A 172 14.87 0.84 -6.43
N ARG A 173 15.05 -0.17 -7.29
CA ARG A 173 15.90 -0.05 -8.49
C ARG A 173 15.39 0.98 -9.50
N ARG A 174 14.13 1.40 -9.39
CA ARG A 174 13.54 2.50 -10.15
C ARG A 174 13.63 3.85 -9.42
N GLY A 175 14.32 3.89 -8.28
CA GLY A 175 14.56 5.09 -7.49
C GLY A 175 13.42 5.49 -6.56
N LEU A 176 12.41 4.64 -6.37
CA LEU A 176 11.31 4.97 -5.45
C LEU A 176 11.79 4.91 -4.00
N ALA A 177 11.39 5.92 -3.22
CA ALA A 177 11.49 5.87 -1.77
C ALA A 177 10.58 4.76 -1.22
N GLN A 178 10.99 4.15 -0.10
CA GLN A 178 10.26 3.07 0.56
C GLN A 178 9.90 3.48 1.98
N VAL A 179 8.63 3.33 2.35
CA VAL A 179 8.11 3.50 3.71
C VAL A 179 7.55 2.18 4.18
N GLN A 180 8.24 1.53 5.12
CA GLN A 180 7.85 0.22 5.63
C GLN A 180 7.27 0.34 7.03
N LEU A 181 6.02 -0.10 7.18
CA LEU A 181 5.21 0.07 8.37
C LEU A 181 5.24 -1.20 9.23
N HIS A 182 5.61 -1.03 10.49
CA HIS A 182 5.62 -2.06 11.53
C HIS A 182 4.90 -1.56 12.78
N GLY A 183 4.79 -2.44 13.77
CA GLY A 183 4.20 -2.10 15.05
C GLY A 183 4.81 -2.83 16.22
N PHE A 184 4.92 -2.13 17.34
CA PHE A 184 5.36 -2.69 18.61
C PHE A 184 4.27 -2.57 19.68
N ASP A 185 4.40 -3.37 20.74
CA ASP A 185 3.57 -3.27 21.94
C ASP A 185 4.08 -2.11 22.80
N ASP A 186 3.20 -1.25 23.32
CA ASP A 186 3.56 -0.10 24.16
C ASP A 186 4.47 -0.46 25.34
N GLN A 187 4.41 -1.71 25.84
CA GLN A 187 5.30 -2.17 26.91
C GLN A 187 6.78 -2.26 26.50
N ASN A 188 7.08 -2.39 25.21
CA ASN A 188 8.46 -2.49 24.71
C ASN A 188 9.19 -1.14 24.80
N LEU A 189 8.49 -0.03 24.50
CA LEU A 189 9.02 1.33 24.62
C LEU A 189 7.93 2.28 25.18
N PRO A 190 7.70 2.28 26.51
CA PRO A 190 6.55 2.97 27.12
C PRO A 190 6.50 4.50 26.94
N ALA A 191 7.64 5.13 26.62
CA ALA A 191 7.74 6.58 26.43
C ALA A 191 7.80 6.99 24.95
N THR A 192 7.70 6.03 24.02
CA THR A 192 7.86 6.25 22.58
C THR A 192 6.57 5.89 21.86
N ASP A 193 6.10 6.81 21.03
CA ASP A 193 4.98 6.56 20.12
C ASP A 193 5.46 5.87 18.84
N ILE A 194 6.59 6.34 18.30
CA ILE A 194 7.09 5.94 16.98
C ILE A 194 8.61 5.81 17.03
N VAL A 195 9.15 4.71 16.51
CA VAL A 195 10.57 4.61 16.13
C VAL A 195 10.68 4.87 14.64
N LEU A 196 11.51 5.83 14.27
CA LEU A 196 11.84 6.13 12.88
C LEU A 196 13.31 5.82 12.62
N SER A 197 13.56 5.00 11.61
CA SER A 197 14.89 4.55 11.23
C SER A 197 15.07 4.52 9.71
N SER A 198 16.33 4.49 9.26
CA SER A 198 16.69 4.17 7.87
C SER A 198 17.24 2.75 7.73
N GLY A 199 16.94 1.88 8.70
CA GLY A 199 17.51 0.55 8.80
C GLY A 199 19.03 0.63 8.94
N ILE A 200 19.75 -0.23 8.21
CA ILE A 200 21.22 -0.17 8.11
C ILE A 200 21.75 1.04 7.32
N GLY A 201 20.87 1.76 6.61
CA GLY A 201 21.23 2.95 5.85
C GLY A 201 21.48 4.19 6.71
N VAL A 202 22.16 5.19 6.12
CA VAL A 202 22.38 6.48 6.78
C VAL A 202 21.13 7.35 6.63
N ALA A 203 20.66 7.93 7.74
CA ALA A 203 19.51 8.82 7.74
C ALA A 203 19.77 10.11 6.92
N GLY A 204 19.08 10.24 5.79
CA GLY A 204 19.12 11.40 4.90
C GLY A 204 18.09 12.48 5.24
N GLU A 205 18.02 13.53 4.42
CA GLU A 205 17.15 14.70 4.63
C GLU A 205 15.67 14.32 4.77
N THR A 206 15.17 13.36 3.97
CA THR A 206 13.79 12.86 4.08
C THR A 206 13.50 12.27 5.46
N ALA A 207 14.39 11.44 6.02
CA ALA A 207 14.21 10.88 7.36
C ALA A 207 14.16 11.98 8.43
N TRP A 208 15.03 12.99 8.33
CA TRP A 208 15.03 14.15 9.22
C TRP A 208 13.73 14.96 9.14
N LYS A 209 13.26 15.27 7.93
CA LYS A 209 12.01 16.00 7.71
C LYS A 209 10.82 15.22 8.25
N THR A 210 10.73 13.93 7.97
CA THR A 210 9.67 13.05 8.49
C THR A 210 9.69 12.99 10.01
N ALA A 211 10.86 12.83 10.64
CA ALA A 211 10.98 12.87 12.11
C ALA A 211 10.46 14.18 12.71
N ASN A 212 10.77 15.30 12.06
CA ASN A 212 10.32 16.62 12.51
C ASN A 212 8.81 16.81 12.32
N ARG A 213 8.23 16.33 11.21
CA ARG A 213 6.77 16.33 11.00
C ARG A 213 6.05 15.47 12.04
N LEU A 214 6.57 14.29 12.36
CA LEU A 214 6.02 13.42 13.40
C LEU A 214 6.09 14.10 14.77
N ALA A 215 7.24 14.65 15.15
CA ALA A 215 7.37 15.38 16.41
C ALA A 215 6.41 16.60 16.48
N ALA A 216 6.26 17.35 15.39
CA ALA A 216 5.32 18.47 15.30
C ALA A 216 3.84 18.01 15.37
N GLY A 217 3.56 16.78 14.93
CA GLY A 217 2.26 16.11 15.12
C GLY A 217 2.02 15.62 16.55
N GLY A 218 2.93 15.88 17.50
CA GLY A 218 2.77 15.50 18.90
C GLY A 218 3.05 14.03 19.16
N PHE A 219 3.93 13.40 18.38
CA PHE A 219 4.45 12.06 18.66
C PHE A 219 5.77 12.14 19.43
N ALA A 220 5.95 11.26 20.42
CA ALA A 220 7.25 10.94 20.97
C ALA A 220 8.02 10.04 20.00
N VAL A 221 9.01 10.59 19.30
CA VAL A 221 9.74 9.90 18.22
C VAL A 221 11.13 9.50 18.68
N CYS A 222 11.41 8.20 18.75
CA CYS A 222 12.78 7.69 18.84
C CYS A 222 13.42 7.76 17.46
N ARG A 223 14.51 8.53 17.34
CA ARG A 223 15.24 8.69 16.08
C ARG A 223 16.44 7.75 16.11
N ALA A 224 16.36 6.62 15.43
CA ALA A 224 17.36 5.53 15.54
C ALA A 224 18.81 5.94 15.17
N TRP A 225 18.98 7.06 14.45
CA TRP A 225 20.30 7.61 14.13
C TRP A 225 20.85 8.59 15.19
N ARG A 226 20.10 8.87 16.26
CA ARG A 226 20.51 9.72 17.40
C ARG A 226 20.69 8.91 18.68
N GLU A 227 19.91 7.87 18.85
CA GLU A 227 19.83 7.08 20.08
C GLU A 227 19.42 5.64 19.75
N GLY A 228 19.62 4.73 20.71
CA GLY A 228 19.10 3.36 20.62
C GLY A 228 17.60 3.32 20.89
N CYS A 229 16.88 2.49 20.14
CA CYS A 229 15.43 2.31 20.20
C CYS A 229 15.08 0.84 20.53
N ASP A 230 15.84 0.24 21.45
CA ASP A 230 15.65 -1.11 21.99
C ASP A 230 15.43 -2.23 20.96
N GLY A 231 16.16 -2.18 19.84
CA GLY A 231 16.13 -3.23 18.82
C GLY A 231 15.05 -3.05 17.74
N LEU A 232 14.28 -1.96 17.78
CA LEU A 232 13.24 -1.62 16.80
C LEU A 232 13.78 -0.79 15.61
N GLU A 233 15.10 -0.66 15.47
CA GLU A 233 15.72 0.16 14.43
C GLU A 233 15.67 -0.49 13.05
N GLY A 234 15.30 -1.77 12.94
CA GLY A 234 15.21 -2.48 11.66
C GLY A 234 16.57 -2.77 11.00
N MET A 235 17.63 -2.94 11.80
CA MET A 235 19.02 -3.11 11.30
C MET A 235 19.25 -4.37 10.45
N THR A 236 18.36 -5.36 10.56
CA THR A 236 18.42 -6.63 9.82
C THR A 236 17.36 -6.74 8.73
N ASN A 237 16.68 -5.63 8.43
CA ASN A 237 15.61 -5.59 7.46
C ASN A 237 16.14 -5.75 6.02
N MET A 238 15.63 -6.73 5.27
CA MET A 238 16.12 -7.05 3.93
C MET A 238 15.84 -5.93 2.93
N GLN A 239 14.67 -5.27 3.01
CA GLN A 239 14.34 -4.16 2.13
C GLN A 239 15.16 -2.91 2.48
N GLY A 240 15.42 -2.67 3.77
CA GLY A 240 16.31 -1.60 4.23
C GLY A 240 17.76 -1.80 3.80
N GLU A 241 18.30 -3.01 3.90
CA GLU A 241 19.63 -3.36 3.40
C GLU A 241 19.74 -3.15 1.89
N MET A 242 18.76 -3.63 1.14
CA MET A 242 18.70 -3.44 -0.31
C MET A 242 18.60 -1.97 -0.69
N ALA A 243 17.78 -1.19 0.02
CA ALA A 243 17.63 0.25 -0.23
C ALA A 243 18.94 1.01 0.04
N ALA A 244 19.65 0.65 1.11
CA ALA A 244 20.96 1.22 1.43
C ALA A 244 21.99 0.90 0.33
N ALA A 245 22.02 -0.35 -0.14
CA ALA A 245 22.90 -0.76 -1.25
C ALA A 245 22.55 -0.06 -2.57
N ALA A 246 21.27 0.24 -2.81
CA ALA A 246 20.79 0.98 -3.98
C ALA A 246 20.93 2.51 -3.86
N GLY A 247 21.28 3.04 -2.68
CA GLY A 247 21.34 4.48 -2.42
C GLY A 247 19.96 5.16 -2.43
N THR A 248 18.88 4.41 -2.17
CA THR A 248 17.50 4.92 -2.14
C THR A 248 17.01 5.18 -0.72
N VAL A 249 16.03 6.07 -0.58
CA VAL A 249 15.42 6.37 0.72
C VAL A 249 14.65 5.15 1.24
N PHE A 250 14.90 4.78 2.49
CA PHE A 250 14.11 3.82 3.25
C PHE A 250 13.74 4.43 4.60
N LEU A 251 12.45 4.39 4.93
CA LEU A 251 11.91 4.76 6.23
C LEU A 251 11.31 3.50 6.87
N HIS A 252 11.99 2.97 7.88
CA HIS A 252 11.45 1.94 8.77
C HIS A 252 10.66 2.64 9.87
N VAL A 253 9.35 2.39 9.94
CA VAL A 253 8.42 3.09 10.82
C VAL A 253 7.74 2.07 11.73
N GLU A 254 8.14 2.05 12.99
CA GLU A 254 7.55 1.23 14.03
C GLU A 254 6.61 2.10 14.86
N MET A 255 5.35 1.68 15.01
CA MET A 255 4.32 2.46 15.73
C MET A 255 3.77 1.67 16.93
N SER A 256 3.56 2.35 18.06
CA SER A 256 2.97 1.74 19.26
C SER A 256 1.54 1.25 18.98
N ARG A 257 1.02 0.32 19.80
CA ARG A 257 -0.37 -0.13 19.66
C ARG A 257 -1.32 1.03 19.91
N THR A 258 -1.04 1.91 20.88
CA THR A 258 -1.85 3.11 21.14
C THR A 258 -2.00 3.99 19.90
N VAL A 259 -0.92 4.24 19.15
CA VAL A 259 -0.98 5.00 17.90
C VAL A 259 -1.78 4.24 16.84
N ARG A 260 -1.49 2.95 16.66
CA ARG A 260 -2.12 2.11 15.63
C ARG A 260 -3.61 1.87 15.87
N GLU A 261 -4.09 1.86 17.11
CA GLU A 261 -5.51 1.61 17.41
C GLU A 261 -6.36 2.87 17.33
N SER A 262 -5.80 4.06 17.57
CA SER A 262 -6.52 5.33 17.50
C SER A 262 -6.66 5.84 16.06
N PRO A 263 -7.88 5.97 15.50
CA PRO A 263 -8.07 6.50 14.15
C PRO A 263 -7.50 7.91 13.96
N ALA A 264 -7.65 8.78 14.97
CA ALA A 264 -7.11 10.13 14.92
C ALA A 264 -5.57 10.11 14.88
N ARG A 265 -4.93 9.32 15.75
CA ARG A 265 -3.46 9.23 15.77
C ARG A 265 -2.90 8.57 14.50
N ARG A 266 -3.59 7.57 13.93
CA ARG A 266 -3.23 7.03 12.60
C ARG A 266 -3.26 8.12 11.53
N ALA A 267 -4.32 8.92 11.47
CA ALA A 267 -4.44 10.00 10.49
C ALA A 267 -3.35 11.07 10.66
N ASP A 268 -2.95 11.37 11.89
CA ASP A 268 -1.86 12.29 12.20
C ASP A 268 -0.50 11.71 11.77
N ALA A 269 -0.26 10.42 12.00
CA ALA A 269 0.95 9.74 11.56
C ALA A 269 1.04 9.69 10.02
N VAL A 270 -0.05 9.33 9.34
CA VAL A 270 -0.14 9.33 7.87
C VAL A 270 0.15 10.73 7.31
N ARG A 271 -0.39 11.80 7.94
CA ARG A 271 -0.06 13.19 7.59
C ARG A 271 1.44 13.47 7.62
N ALA A 272 2.11 13.02 8.67
CA ALA A 272 3.53 13.30 8.88
C ALA A 272 4.47 12.45 8.02
N LEU A 273 4.05 11.23 7.68
CA LEU A 273 4.80 10.31 6.79
C LEU A 273 4.72 10.71 5.32
N SER A 274 3.67 11.41 4.94
CA SER A 274 3.42 11.87 3.58
C SER A 274 4.29 13.08 3.20
N GLU A 275 4.74 13.11 1.95
CA GLU A 275 5.34 14.28 1.31
C GLU A 275 4.29 15.13 0.58
N ALA A 276 3.12 14.58 0.29
CA ALA A 276 1.97 15.32 -0.24
C ALA A 276 1.30 16.23 0.81
N GLU A 277 1.17 17.51 0.47
CA GLU A 277 0.46 18.53 1.26
C GLU A 277 -1.06 18.39 1.19
#